data_AF-A0A843C282-F1
#
_entry.id   AF-A0A843C282-F1
#
_cell.length_a   1.000
_cell.length_b   1.000
_cell.length_c   1.000
_cell.angle_alpha   90.00
_cell.angle_beta   90.00
_cell.angle_gamma   90.00
#
_symmetry.space_group_name_H-M   'P 1'
#
loop_
_entity.id
_entity.type
_entity.pdbx_description
1 polymer ?
#
loop_
_entity_poly.entity_id
_entity_poly.type
_entity_poly.pdbx_seq_one_letter_code
_entity_poly.pdbx_strand_id
1 'polypeptide(L)'
;MSADMLLLSALAGIAVVFALGVLLSKDNFYSALYMAATLVFVATVYAFFNLQPVFVLILFVFVGAIGIVTVALAATYRSDPERQVSALWAVPIFITALVIGSSVCSHIVFNPQPVSSSAIEFELMNFIPLTEYMLLVVFLISLVVLLLLSVLKMSSVGGRS
;
A
#
# COMPACT_ATOMS: atom_id res chain seq x y z
N MET A 1 18.16 -7.18 20.48
CA MET A 1 17.16 -6.36 19.75
C MET A 1 16.25 -5.72 20.76
N SER A 2 15.93 -4.44 20.63
CA SER A 2 14.90 -3.79 21.44
C SER A 2 13.50 -4.31 21.05
N ALA A 3 12.52 -4.17 21.94
CA ALA A 3 11.14 -4.61 21.70
C ALA A 3 10.54 -3.95 20.45
N ASP A 4 10.84 -2.67 20.22
CA ASP A 4 10.42 -1.91 19.05
C ASP A 4 10.97 -2.50 17.74
N MET A 5 12.22 -2.96 17.77
CA MET A 5 12.88 -3.56 16.61
C MET A 5 12.31 -4.94 16.28
N LEU A 6 11.92 -5.72 17.30
CA LEU A 6 11.20 -6.98 17.12
C LEU A 6 9.81 -6.74 16.52
N LEU A 7 9.07 -5.77 17.05
CA LEU A 7 7.73 -5.42 16.55
C LEU A 7 7.79 -4.96 15.09
N LEU A 8 8.72 -4.07 14.75
CA LEU A 8 8.93 -3.61 13.38
C LEU A 8 9.28 -4.75 12.44
N SER A 9 10.19 -5.66 12.85
CA SER A 9 10.57 -6.82 12.05
C SER A 9 9.41 -7.79 11.83
N ALA A 10 8.56 -8.00 12.85
CA ALA A 10 7.37 -8.82 12.74
C ALA A 10 6.34 -8.21 11.79
N LEU A 11 6.13 -6.89 11.88
CA LEU A 11 5.21 -6.15 11.03
C LEU A 11 5.65 -6.18 9.56
N ALA A 12 6.94 -5.97 9.31
CA ALA A 12 7.54 -6.10 7.99
C ALA A 12 7.45 -7.53 7.44
N GLY A 13 7.71 -8.54 8.30
CA GLY A 13 7.57 -9.94 7.93
C GLY A 13 6.14 -10.30 7.52
N ILE A 14 5.15 -9.84 8.28
CA ILE A 14 3.73 -10.02 7.95
C ILE A 14 3.39 -9.33 6.62
N ALA A 15 3.86 -8.10 6.40
CA ALA A 15 3.64 -7.39 5.14
C ALA A 15 4.19 -8.17 3.94
N VAL A 16 5.38 -8.77 4.05
CA VAL A 16 5.97 -9.61 2.99
C VAL A 16 5.15 -10.87 2.74
N VAL A 17 4.66 -11.54 3.80
CA VAL A 17 3.80 -12.72 3.67
C VAL A 17 2.51 -12.38 2.92
N PHE A 18 1.88 -11.25 3.26
CA PHE A 18 0.70 -10.77 2.56
C PHE A 18 0.99 -10.40 1.09
N ALA A 19 2.15 -9.77 0.82
CA ALA A 19 2.58 -9.46 -0.55
C ALA A 19 2.79 -10.73 -1.39
N LEU A 20 3.37 -11.78 -0.81
CA LEU A 20 3.48 -13.09 -1.45
C LEU A 20 2.10 -13.71 -1.67
N GLY A 21 1.17 -13.52 -0.73
CA GLY A 21 -0.23 -13.90 -0.86
C GLY A 21 -0.91 -13.32 -2.09
N VAL A 22 -0.57 -12.09 -2.50
CA VAL A 22 -1.08 -11.46 -3.74
C VAL A 22 -0.71 -12.28 -4.97
N LEU A 23 0.54 -12.77 -5.03
CA LEU A 23 1.09 -13.50 -6.17
C LEU A 23 0.64 -14.96 -6.22
N LEU A 24 0.44 -15.57 -5.06
CA LEU A 24 0.05 -16.98 -4.92
C LEU A 24 -1.46 -17.21 -5.04
N SER A 25 -2.27 -16.17 -4.78
CA SER A 25 -3.72 -16.28 -4.82
C SER A 25 -4.23 -16.56 -6.23
N LYS A 26 -5.11 -17.55 -6.33
CA LYS A 26 -5.74 -17.97 -7.59
C LYS A 26 -6.89 -17.06 -7.98
N ASP A 27 -7.65 -16.54 -7.02
CA ASP A 27 -8.76 -15.63 -7.29
C ASP A 27 -8.30 -14.18 -7.17
N ASN A 28 -8.68 -13.36 -8.16
CA ASN A 28 -8.40 -11.92 -8.16
C ASN A 28 -8.96 -11.21 -6.92
N PHE A 29 -10.06 -11.70 -6.34
CA PHE A 29 -10.62 -11.15 -5.11
C PHE A 29 -9.67 -11.31 -3.93
N TYR A 30 -9.12 -12.51 -3.72
CA TYR A 30 -8.16 -12.75 -2.66
C TYR A 30 -6.84 -12.01 -2.91
N SER A 31 -6.37 -11.94 -4.16
CA SER A 31 -5.20 -11.11 -4.51
C SER A 31 -5.41 -9.64 -4.17
N ALA A 32 -6.58 -9.07 -4.50
CA ALA A 32 -6.91 -7.68 -4.18
C ALA A 32 -7.03 -7.45 -2.66
N LEU A 33 -7.60 -8.40 -1.93
CA LEU A 33 -7.69 -8.34 -0.46
C LEU A 33 -6.30 -8.37 0.19
N TYR A 34 -5.43 -9.28 -0.24
CA TYR A 34 -4.06 -9.38 0.25
C TYR A 34 -3.24 -8.12 -0.11
N MET A 35 -3.49 -7.51 -1.27
CA MET A 35 -2.86 -6.24 -1.65
C MET A 35 -3.27 -5.11 -0.70
N ALA A 36 -4.58 -4.96 -0.45
CA ALA A 36 -5.09 -3.94 0.47
C ALA A 36 -4.51 -4.13 1.89
N ALA A 37 -4.47 -5.36 2.38
CA ALA A 37 -3.88 -5.67 3.67
C ALA A 37 -2.37 -5.39 3.71
N THR A 38 -1.62 -5.72 2.64
CA THR A 38 -0.19 -5.38 2.52
C THR A 38 0.03 -3.88 2.67
N LEU A 39 -0.78 -3.06 1.99
CA LEU A 39 -0.70 -1.60 2.05
C LEU A 39 -1.02 -1.04 3.44
N VAL A 40 -1.96 -1.65 4.17
CA VAL A 40 -2.22 -1.28 5.58
C VAL A 40 -0.97 -1.52 6.44
N PHE A 41 -0.35 -2.71 6.34
CA PHE A 41 0.87 -2.99 7.10
C PHE A 41 2.03 -2.07 6.74
N VAL A 42 2.21 -1.79 5.44
CA VAL A 42 3.22 -0.82 4.96
C VAL A 42 2.92 0.57 5.55
N ALA A 43 1.67 1.03 5.54
CA ALA A 43 1.29 2.30 6.16
C ALA A 43 1.64 2.32 7.66
N THR A 44 1.34 1.23 8.38
CA THR A 44 1.66 1.12 9.81
C THR A 44 3.17 1.16 10.07
N VAL A 45 3.99 0.58 9.19
CA VAL A 45 5.45 0.73 9.24
C VAL A 45 5.85 2.21 9.11
N TYR A 46 5.26 2.96 8.17
CA TYR A 46 5.50 4.40 8.04
C TYR A 46 5.05 5.18 9.28
N ALA A 47 3.91 4.83 9.88
CA ALA A 47 3.45 5.44 11.12
C ALA A 47 4.42 5.18 12.29
N PHE A 48 5.07 4.02 12.34
CA PHE A 48 6.08 3.70 13.35
C PHE A 48 7.30 4.63 13.28
N PHE A 49 7.63 5.13 12.09
CA PHE A 49 8.68 6.14 11.87
C PHE A 49 8.17 7.59 12.02
N ASN A 50 7.00 7.81 12.62
CA ASN A 50 6.33 9.12 12.74
C ASN A 50 6.02 9.81 11.38
N LEU A 51 5.93 9.06 10.28
CA LEU A 51 5.58 9.57 8.96
C LEU A 51 4.05 9.56 8.76
N GLN A 52 3.34 10.26 9.65
CA GLN A 52 1.88 10.35 9.65
C GLN A 52 1.26 10.81 8.31
N PRO A 53 1.82 11.81 7.60
CA PRO A 53 1.27 12.23 6.31
C PRO A 53 1.24 11.10 5.27
N VAL A 54 2.31 10.29 5.21
CA VAL A 54 2.40 9.14 4.30
C VAL A 54 1.42 8.05 4.70
N PHE A 55 1.29 7.78 6.00
CA PHE A 55 0.31 6.84 6.52
C PHE A 55 -1.12 7.19 6.07
N VAL A 56 -1.51 8.46 6.23
CA VAL A 56 -2.84 8.95 5.82
C VAL A 56 -3.02 8.81 4.30
N LEU A 57 -2.01 9.20 3.52
CA LEU A 57 -2.07 9.08 2.06
C LEU A 57 -2.21 7.62 1.61
N ILE A 58 -1.45 6.68 2.21
CA ILE A 58 -1.52 5.25 1.88
C ILE A 58 -2.90 4.70 2.23
N LEU A 59 -3.39 4.92 3.44
CA LEU A 59 -4.68 4.37 3.84
C LEU A 59 -5.84 4.96 3.03
N PHE A 60 -5.79 6.23 2.69
CA PHE A 60 -6.95 6.87 2.09
C PHE A 60 -6.95 6.78 0.56
N VAL A 61 -5.81 6.97 -0.10
CA VAL A 61 -5.70 6.85 -1.56
C VAL A 61 -5.57 5.39 -1.96
N PHE A 62 -4.56 4.68 -1.42
CA PHE A 62 -4.22 3.35 -1.90
C PHE A 62 -5.14 2.28 -1.33
N VAL A 63 -5.46 2.31 -0.04
CA VAL A 63 -6.40 1.34 0.56
C VAL A 63 -7.85 1.77 0.33
N GLY A 64 -8.18 3.03 0.60
CA GLY A 64 -9.54 3.57 0.54
C GLY A 64 -10.09 3.74 -0.87
N ALA A 65 -9.43 4.50 -1.73
CA ALA A 65 -9.93 4.73 -3.09
C ALA A 65 -9.57 3.57 -4.03
N ILE A 66 -8.28 3.32 -4.21
CA ILE A 66 -7.79 2.33 -5.19
C ILE A 66 -8.15 0.91 -4.71
N GLY A 67 -7.83 0.58 -3.44
CA GLY A 67 -8.03 -0.75 -2.88
C GLY A 67 -9.49 -1.18 -2.88
N ILE A 68 -10.43 -0.32 -2.43
CA ILE A 68 -11.86 -0.64 -2.46
C ILE A 68 -12.35 -0.84 -3.88
N VAL A 69 -11.97 0.03 -4.83
CA VAL A 69 -12.35 -0.13 -6.24
C VAL A 69 -11.80 -1.43 -6.81
N THR A 70 -10.54 -1.76 -6.55
CA THR A 70 -9.92 -3.01 -7.02
C THR A 70 -10.60 -4.23 -6.42
N VAL A 71 -10.92 -4.22 -5.12
CA VAL A 71 -11.65 -5.31 -4.45
C VAL A 71 -13.07 -5.45 -4.99
N ALA A 72 -13.78 -4.33 -5.18
CA ALA A 72 -15.14 -4.32 -5.71
C ALA A 72 -15.19 -4.83 -7.16
N LEU A 73 -14.24 -4.41 -8.01
CA LEU A 73 -14.11 -4.91 -9.38
C LEU A 73 -13.77 -6.40 -9.39
N ALA A 74 -12.84 -6.85 -8.56
CA ALA A 74 -12.48 -8.26 -8.45
C ALA A 74 -13.61 -9.13 -7.90
N ALA A 75 -14.48 -8.58 -7.03
CA ALA A 75 -15.67 -9.26 -6.54
C ALA A 75 -16.78 -9.35 -7.59
N THR A 76 -16.96 -8.30 -8.39
CA THR A 76 -18.04 -8.20 -9.39
C THR A 76 -17.70 -8.99 -10.65
N TYR A 77 -16.45 -8.92 -11.11
CA TYR A 77 -15.91 -9.71 -12.22
C TYR A 77 -15.19 -10.95 -11.70
N ARG A 78 -15.87 -11.75 -10.88
CA ARG A 78 -15.40 -13.07 -10.45
C ARG A 78 -15.51 -14.07 -11.61
N SER A 79 -14.83 -13.77 -12.70
CA SER A 79 -14.57 -14.69 -13.80
C SER A 79 -13.47 -15.64 -13.33
N ASP A 80 -13.64 -16.96 -13.46
CA ASP A 80 -12.56 -17.91 -13.26
C ASP A 80 -11.38 -17.50 -14.17
N PRO A 81 -10.25 -17.04 -13.63
CA PRO A 81 -9.14 -16.68 -14.48
C PRO A 81 -8.48 -17.98 -14.94
N GLU A 82 -8.49 -18.24 -16.26
CA GLU A 82 -7.39 -18.99 -16.86
C GLU A 82 -6.10 -18.30 -16.41
N ARG A 83 -5.22 -19.05 -15.75
CA ARG A 83 -3.98 -18.53 -15.16
C ARG A 83 -3.07 -18.00 -16.28
N GLN A 84 -3.28 -16.75 -16.68
CA GLN A 84 -2.42 -16.03 -17.59
C GLN A 84 -1.36 -15.30 -16.77
N VAL A 85 -0.48 -16.06 -16.12
CA VAL A 85 0.81 -15.48 -15.69
C VAL A 85 1.57 -15.19 -16.98
N SER A 86 1.32 -14.02 -17.56
CA SER A 86 2.07 -13.58 -18.73
C SER A 86 3.51 -13.41 -18.31
N ALA A 87 4.43 -14.13 -18.97
CA ALA A 87 5.87 -14.07 -18.72
C ALA A 87 6.42 -12.63 -18.74
N LEU A 88 5.71 -11.70 -19.39
CA LEU A 88 6.02 -10.27 -19.43
C LEU A 88 5.98 -9.59 -18.05
N TRP A 89 5.12 -10.04 -17.13
CA TRP A 89 5.04 -9.50 -15.77
C TRP A 89 6.12 -10.07 -14.82
N ALA A 90 6.83 -11.13 -15.23
CA ALA A 90 7.94 -11.65 -14.44
C ALA A 90 9.14 -10.69 -14.43
N VAL A 91 9.30 -9.88 -15.48
CA VAL A 91 10.40 -8.91 -15.63
C VAL A 91 10.40 -7.86 -14.50
N PRO A 92 9.31 -7.10 -14.25
CA PRO A 92 9.29 -6.13 -13.15
C PRO A 92 9.39 -6.78 -11.76
N ILE A 93 8.90 -8.01 -11.57
CA ILE A 93 9.05 -8.76 -10.31
C ILE A 93 10.53 -9.10 -10.08
N PHE A 94 11.24 -9.55 -11.12
CA PHE A 94 12.66 -9.86 -11.02
C PHE A 94 13.51 -8.63 -10.72
N ILE A 95 13.22 -7.50 -11.37
CA ILE A 95 13.94 -6.23 -11.15
C ILE A 95 13.74 -5.75 -9.70
N THR A 96 12.50 -5.76 -9.20
CA THR A 96 12.22 -5.35 -7.82
C THR A 96 12.87 -6.26 -6.79
N ALA A 97 12.83 -7.58 -7.00
CA ALA A 97 13.54 -8.54 -6.16
C ALA A 97 15.06 -8.31 -6.16
N LEU A 98 15.65 -7.99 -7.32
CA LEU A 98 17.07 -7.69 -7.45
C LEU A 98 17.46 -6.40 -6.72
N VAL A 99 16.65 -5.34 -6.84
CA VAL A 99 16.87 -4.08 -6.11
C VAL A 99 16.80 -4.30 -4.60
N ILE A 100 15.77 -5.00 -4.11
CA ILE A 100 15.61 -5.31 -2.68
C ILE A 100 16.80 -6.16 -2.20
N GLY A 101 17.16 -7.21 -2.95
CA GLY A 101 18.30 -8.06 -2.62
C GLY A 101 19.63 -7.30 -2.60
N SER A 102 19.85 -6.40 -3.56
CA SER A 102 21.05 -5.57 -3.62
C SER A 102 21.15 -4.59 -2.45
N SER A 103 20.02 -4.02 -2.01
CA SER A 103 19.93 -3.14 -0.84
C SER A 103 20.23 -3.89 0.47
N VAL A 104 19.68 -5.10 0.62
CA VAL A 104 19.94 -5.92 1.82
C VAL A 104 21.40 -6.38 1.85
N CYS A 105 21.94 -6.87 0.72
CA CYS A 105 23.34 -7.30 0.64
C CYS A 105 24.32 -6.14 0.86
N SER A 106 24.07 -4.96 0.30
CA SER A 106 24.95 -3.81 0.51
C SER A 106 24.98 -3.36 1.98
N HIS A 107 23.84 -3.43 2.67
CA HIS A 107 23.76 -3.11 4.09
C HIS A 107 24.51 -4.11 4.97
N ILE A 108 24.51 -5.40 4.61
CA ILE A 108 25.23 -6.46 5.32
C ILE A 108 26.75 -6.38 5.08
N VAL A 109 27.16 -6.02 3.86
CA VAL A 109 28.58 -6.04 3.44
C VAL A 109 29.31 -4.74 3.78
N PHE A 110 28.67 -3.58 3.65
CA PHE A 110 29.35 -2.28 3.75
C PHE A 110 29.08 -1.50 5.05
N ASN A 111 28.14 -1.92 5.90
CA ASN A 111 27.88 -1.21 7.16
C ASN A 111 27.46 -2.13 8.32
N PRO A 112 28.41 -2.78 9.01
CA PRO A 112 28.13 -3.66 10.15
C PRO A 112 27.78 -2.91 11.45
N GLN A 113 27.85 -1.57 11.46
CA GLN A 113 27.44 -0.79 12.62
C GLN A 113 25.92 -0.56 12.62
N PRO A 114 25.24 -0.68 13.77
CA PRO A 114 23.83 -0.35 13.87
C PRO A 114 23.69 1.14 13.53
N VAL A 115 23.13 1.42 12.36
CA VAL A 115 22.77 2.78 11.97
C VAL A 115 21.88 3.30 13.08
N SER A 116 22.39 4.26 13.85
CA SER A 116 21.64 4.91 14.91
C SER A 116 20.34 5.40 14.31
N SER A 117 19.20 4.91 14.82
CA SER A 117 17.85 5.27 14.37
C SER A 117 17.54 6.78 14.45
N SER A 118 18.48 7.60 14.88
CA SER A 118 18.42 9.06 14.95
C SER A 118 18.76 9.78 13.64
N ALA A 119 19.18 9.08 12.57
CA ALA A 119 19.63 9.73 11.33
C ALA A 119 18.72 9.50 10.11
N ILE A 120 17.59 8.80 10.27
CA ILE A 120 16.51 8.83 9.27
C ILE A 120 15.57 9.97 9.65
N GLU A 121 16.11 11.20 9.66
CA GLU A 121 15.27 12.39 9.58
C GLU A 121 14.78 12.47 8.14
N PHE A 122 13.72 11.72 7.83
CA PHE A 122 12.96 12.01 6.63
C PHE A 122 12.38 13.42 6.86
N GLU A 123 12.96 14.42 6.18
CA GLU A 123 12.50 15.81 6.13
C GLU A 123 11.12 15.91 5.43
N LEU A 124 10.19 15.01 5.72
CA LEU A 124 8.85 15.11 5.18
C LEU A 124 8.09 16.31 5.76
N MET A 125 8.48 16.76 6.97
CA MET A 125 8.00 18.01 7.56
C MET A 125 8.38 19.24 6.72
N ASN A 126 9.44 19.14 5.89
CA ASN A 126 9.86 20.16 4.93
C ASN A 126 9.34 19.91 3.49
N PHE A 127 8.93 18.68 3.16
CA PHE A 127 8.48 18.34 1.80
C PHE A 127 7.07 18.84 1.48
N ILE A 128 6.21 18.99 2.49
CA ILE A 128 4.85 19.51 2.33
C ILE A 128 4.58 20.48 3.49
N PRO A 129 4.51 21.80 3.24
CA PRO A 129 4.06 22.77 4.22
C PRO A 129 2.72 22.34 4.84
N LEU A 130 2.51 22.58 6.14
CA LEU A 130 1.29 22.22 6.88
C LEU A 130 -0.01 22.60 6.11
N THR A 131 0.04 23.71 5.38
CA THR A 131 -1.05 24.21 4.53
C THR A 131 -1.34 23.31 3.33
N GLU A 132 -0.33 22.83 2.64
CA GLU A 132 -0.49 21.91 1.49
C GLU A 132 -0.97 20.54 1.95
N TYR A 133 -0.55 20.09 3.13
CA TYR A 133 -1.07 18.87 3.76
C TYR A 133 -2.57 19.00 4.08
N MET A 134 -2.99 20.12 4.67
CA MET A 134 -4.41 20.42 4.90
C MET A 134 -5.21 20.47 3.60
N LEU A 135 -4.67 21.08 2.54
CA LEU A 135 -5.31 21.11 1.22
C LEU A 135 -5.43 19.71 0.61
N LEU A 136 -4.41 18.87 0.75
CA LEU A 136 -4.44 17.49 0.27
C LEU A 136 -5.55 16.71 1.00
N VAL A 137 -5.63 16.82 2.33
CA VAL A 137 -6.71 16.21 3.12
C VAL A 137 -8.09 16.72 2.70
N VAL A 138 -8.25 18.03 2.49
CA VAL A 138 -9.54 18.62 2.05
C VAL A 138 -9.93 18.15 0.64
N PHE A 139 -8.98 18.14 -0.30
CA PHE A 139 -9.20 17.65 -1.66
C PHE A 139 -9.62 16.18 -1.66
N LEU A 140 -8.98 15.41 -0.79
CA LEU A 140 -9.21 13.99 -0.63
C LEU A 140 -10.58 13.68 0.00
N ILE A 141 -10.99 14.44 1.02
CA ILE A 141 -12.35 14.39 1.59
C ILE A 141 -13.38 14.78 0.51
N SER A 142 -13.10 15.84 -0.25
CA SER A 142 -13.98 16.28 -1.34
C SER A 142 -14.16 15.19 -2.40
N LEU A 143 -13.07 14.52 -2.79
CA LEU A 143 -13.10 13.42 -3.76
C LEU A 143 -13.95 12.24 -3.26
N VAL A 144 -13.85 11.86 -1.98
CA VAL A 144 -14.71 10.81 -1.41
C VAL A 144 -16.17 11.22 -1.37
N VAL A 145 -16.47 12.46 -0.97
CA VAL A 145 -17.85 12.99 -1.01
C VAL A 145 -18.40 12.98 -2.44
N LEU A 146 -17.61 13.41 -3.42
CA LEU A 146 -17.99 13.40 -4.83
C LEU A 146 -18.20 11.98 -5.38
N LEU A 147 -17.38 11.01 -4.98
CA LEU A 147 -17.57 9.60 -5.32
C LEU A 147 -18.88 9.05 -4.74
N LEU A 148 -19.14 9.31 -3.45
CA LEU A 148 -20.38 8.89 -2.80
C LEU A 148 -21.61 9.50 -3.48
N LEU A 149 -21.56 10.80 -3.80
CA LEU A 149 -22.62 11.47 -4.56
C LEU A 149 -22.77 10.92 -5.99
N SER A 150 -21.67 10.57 -6.66
CA SER A 150 -21.68 9.95 -7.99
C SER A 150 -22.36 8.58 -7.97
N VAL A 151 -22.05 7.74 -6.97
CA VAL A 151 -22.69 6.44 -6.76
C VAL A 151 -24.19 6.60 -6.46
N LEU A 152 -24.56 7.53 -5.58
CA LEU A 152 -25.96 7.82 -5.27
C LEU A 152 -26.74 8.30 -6.48
N LYS A 153 -26.16 9.19 -7.31
CA LYS A 153 -26.79 9.65 -8.55
C LYS A 153 -26.99 8.50 -9.54
N MET A 154 -26.00 7.61 -9.69
CA MET A 154 -26.10 6.44 -10.57
C MET A 154 -27.19 5.47 -10.11
N SER A 155 -27.29 5.22 -8.79
CA SER A 155 -28.34 4.39 -8.20
C SER A 155 -29.74 5.02 -8.31
N SER A 156 -29.85 6.35 -8.24
CA SER A 156 -31.12 7.08 -8.40
C SER A 156 -31.66 7.03 -9.84
N VAL A 157 -30.79 6.95 -10.84
CA VAL A 157 -31.18 6.88 -12.26
C VAL A 157 -31.61 5.47 -12.68
N GLY A 158 -31.08 4.42 -12.04
CA GLY A 158 -31.46 3.02 -12.29
C GLY A 158 -32.80 2.57 -11.68
N GLY A 159 -33.44 3.39 -10.83
CA GLY A 159 -34.71 3.08 -10.15
C GLY A 159 -35.98 3.55 -10.88
N ARG A 160 -35.87 3.95 -12.15
CA ARG A 160 -37.01 4.30 -13.01
C ARG A 160 -37.01 3.41 -14.26
N SER A 161 -37.36 2.15 -14.07
CA SER A 161 -37.91 1.27 -15.10
C SER A 161 -38.80 0.24 -14.44
#